data_AF-A0A396PXD6-F1
#
_entry.id   AF-A0A396PXD6-F1
#
_cell.length_a   1.000
_cell.length_b   1.000
_cell.length_c   1.000
_cell.angle_alpha   90.00
_cell.angle_beta   90.00
_cell.angle_gamma   90.00
#
_symmetry.space_group_name_H-M   'P 1'
#
loop_
_entity.id
_entity.type
_entity.pdbx_description
1 polymer ?
#
loop_
_entity_poly.entity_id
_entity_poly.type
_entity_poly.pdbx_seq_one_letter_code
_entity_poly.pdbx_strand_id
1 'polypeptide(L)'
;MRSRLLEYYKQISGKIDSFKLYDLIREDYDEKILFLDSSQKLFCVRLIKKGKIKEMKLSFNELEKLMSSKCKYQMIFIDSKEQKNLICSLINKVSKIKGVCSPFIERDDGIIYFPQLRYADVGLLKYLCEQRKIEKYKLFLASGL
;
A
#
# COMPACT_ATOMS: atom_id res chain seq x y z
N MET A 1 -11.08 22.14 32.54
CA MET A 1 -9.86 21.36 32.21
C MET A 1 -10.13 20.05 31.44
N ARG A 2 -11.23 19.31 31.71
CA ARG A 2 -11.56 18.06 30.97
C ARG A 2 -11.87 18.24 29.46
N SER A 3 -12.38 19.40 29.04
CA SER A 3 -12.78 19.65 27.63
C SER A 3 -11.59 19.74 26.67
N ARG A 4 -10.52 20.46 27.03
CA ARG A 4 -9.32 20.62 26.18
C ARG A 4 -8.54 19.32 25.99
N LEU A 5 -8.44 18.49 27.02
CA LEU A 5 -7.84 17.16 26.92
C LEU A 5 -8.64 16.25 25.98
N LEU A 6 -9.97 16.29 26.06
CA LEU A 6 -10.83 15.51 25.19
C LEU A 6 -10.75 15.98 23.71
N GLU A 7 -10.68 17.28 23.47
CA GLU A 7 -10.43 17.85 22.13
C GLU A 7 -9.04 17.47 21.60
N TYR A 8 -8.01 17.52 22.46
CA TYR A 8 -6.65 17.09 22.11
C TYR A 8 -6.61 15.61 21.73
N TYR A 9 -7.24 14.72 22.51
CA TYR A 9 -7.35 13.30 22.17
C TYR A 9 -8.20 13.05 20.92
N LYS A 10 -9.28 13.82 20.69
CA LYS A 10 -10.05 13.74 19.44
C LYS A 10 -9.26 14.20 18.21
N GLN A 11 -8.43 15.23 18.35
CA GLN A 11 -7.51 15.69 17.30
C GLN A 11 -6.41 14.68 17.01
N ILE A 12 -5.92 13.97 18.02
CA ILE A 12 -4.94 12.90 17.87
C ILE A 12 -5.59 11.64 17.28
N SER A 13 -6.77 11.24 17.75
CA SER A 13 -7.49 10.08 17.21
C SER A 13 -7.86 10.26 15.74
N GLY A 14 -8.18 11.49 15.31
CA GLY A 14 -8.42 11.80 13.89
C GLY A 14 -7.18 11.78 13.01
N LYS A 15 -5.98 11.66 13.58
CA LYS A 15 -4.69 11.54 12.86
C LYS A 15 -4.10 10.13 12.93
N ILE A 16 -4.74 9.23 13.68
CA ILE A 16 -4.29 7.87 13.89
C ILE A 16 -5.24 6.92 13.19
N ASP A 17 -4.78 6.32 12.11
CA ASP A 17 -5.47 5.21 11.45
C ASP A 17 -4.76 3.91 11.79
N SER A 18 -5.48 2.90 12.26
CA SER A 18 -4.97 1.52 12.35
C SER A 18 -5.48 0.68 11.19
N PHE A 19 -4.62 -0.21 10.68
CA PHE A 19 -5.00 -1.15 9.64
C PHE A 19 -4.30 -2.49 9.83
N LYS A 20 -4.97 -3.55 9.38
CA LYS A 20 -4.45 -4.92 9.42
C LYS A 20 -4.02 -5.36 8.03
N LEU A 21 -2.78 -5.84 7.93
CA LEU A 21 -2.25 -6.49 6.74
C LEU A 21 -2.02 -7.96 7.06
N TYR A 22 -2.40 -8.83 6.14
CA TYR A 22 -2.08 -10.24 6.28
C TYR A 22 -0.68 -10.49 5.67
N ASP A 23 0.27 -10.95 6.49
CA ASP A 23 1.61 -11.36 6.08
C ASP A 23 1.55 -12.84 5.65
N LEU A 24 1.80 -13.07 4.36
CA LEU A 24 1.72 -14.40 3.74
C LEU A 24 2.91 -15.31 4.08
N ILE A 25 3.98 -14.76 4.64
CA ILE A 25 5.16 -15.53 5.06
C ILE A 25 4.95 -16.04 6.48
N ARG A 26 4.40 -15.18 7.35
CA ARG A 26 4.15 -15.50 8.77
C ARG A 26 2.80 -16.17 9.00
N GLU A 27 1.92 -16.11 8.01
CA GLU A 27 0.53 -16.56 8.10
C GLU A 27 -0.27 -15.86 9.24
N ASP A 28 0.04 -14.59 9.49
CA ASP A 28 -0.53 -13.79 10.59
C ASP A 28 -0.90 -12.37 10.14
N TYR A 29 -1.66 -11.65 10.97
CA TYR A 29 -2.02 -10.26 10.75
C TYR A 29 -1.07 -9.30 11.48
N ASP A 30 -0.43 -8.42 10.72
CA ASP A 30 0.29 -7.26 11.25
C ASP A 30 -0.68 -6.07 11.38
N GLU A 31 -0.95 -5.64 12.61
CA GLU A 31 -1.65 -4.37 12.88
C GLU A 31 -0.64 -3.21 12.84
N LYS A 32 -0.85 -2.26 11.93
CA LYS A 32 -0.01 -1.07 11.77
C LYS A 32 -0.80 0.18 12.13
N ILE A 33 -0.15 1.05 12.90
CA ILE A 33 -0.67 2.37 13.30
C ILE A 33 0.01 3.43 12.42
N LEU A 34 -0.79 4.28 11.80
CA LEU A 34 -0.32 5.37 10.93
C LEU A 34 -0.61 6.72 11.57
N PHE A 35 0.40 7.58 11.57
CA PHE A 35 0.24 9.00 11.85
C PHE A 35 0.18 9.75 10.51
N LEU A 36 -0.97 10.37 10.23
CA LEU A 36 -1.19 11.13 9.01
C LEU A 36 -0.53 12.52 9.14
N ASP A 37 0.62 12.68 8.48
CA ASP A 37 1.24 13.99 8.24
C ASP A 37 1.03 14.38 6.77
N SER A 38 0.08 15.29 6.54
CA SER A 38 -0.50 15.63 5.22
C SER A 38 0.35 16.59 4.39
N SER A 39 1.67 16.60 4.60
CA SER A 39 2.57 17.36 3.72
C SER A 39 2.47 16.86 2.27
N GLN A 40 2.43 17.81 1.32
CA GLN A 40 2.39 17.53 -0.12
C GLN A 40 3.72 16.89 -0.58
N LYS A 41 3.87 15.59 -0.32
CA LYS A 41 5.02 14.82 -0.74
C LYS A 41 4.76 14.21 -2.11
N LEU A 42 5.79 14.27 -2.96
CA LEU A 42 5.77 13.66 -4.28
C LEU A 42 6.45 12.28 -4.21
N PHE A 43 5.75 11.25 -4.66
CA PHE A 43 6.25 9.89 -4.80
C PHE A 43 6.77 9.68 -6.22
N CYS A 44 7.93 9.03 -6.36
CA CYS A 44 8.34 8.52 -7.66
C CYS A 44 7.60 7.21 -7.93
N VAL A 45 6.87 7.15 -9.04
CA VAL A 45 6.00 6.03 -9.38
C VAL A 45 6.37 5.50 -10.76
N ARG A 46 6.68 4.21 -10.83
CA ARG A 46 6.94 3.48 -12.07
C ARG A 46 5.75 2.58 -12.40
N LEU A 47 5.07 2.90 -13.50
CA LEU A 47 3.89 2.21 -13.98
C LEU A 47 4.27 1.24 -15.09
N ILE A 48 3.85 -0.02 -14.95
CA ILE A 48 4.28 -1.09 -15.84
C ILE A 48 3.07 -1.73 -16.50
N LYS A 49 3.11 -1.79 -17.84
CA LYS A 49 2.07 -2.40 -18.67
C LYS A 49 2.69 -3.02 -19.92
N LYS A 50 2.50 -4.33 -20.11
CA LYS A 50 2.96 -5.07 -21.31
C LYS A 50 4.45 -4.80 -21.62
N GLY A 51 5.30 -4.83 -20.59
CA GLY A 51 6.74 -4.57 -20.71
C GLY A 51 7.14 -3.10 -20.89
N LYS A 52 6.19 -2.17 -21.06
CA LYS A 52 6.47 -0.73 -21.11
C LYS A 52 6.49 -0.15 -19.70
N ILE A 53 7.50 0.69 -19.43
CA ILE A 53 7.68 1.40 -18.16
C ILE A 53 7.37 2.87 -18.39
N LYS A 54 6.53 3.47 -17.54
CA LYS A 54 6.30 4.91 -17.48
C LYS A 54 6.60 5.41 -16.07
N GLU A 55 7.52 6.35 -15.95
CA GLU A 55 7.87 6.98 -14.68
C GLU A 55 7.20 8.35 -14.54
N MET A 56 6.76 8.68 -13.34
CA MET A 56 6.18 9.99 -13.02
C MET A 56 6.30 10.29 -11.53
N LYS A 57 6.27 11.57 -11.19
CA LYS A 57 6.13 12.03 -9.80
C LYS A 57 4.67 12.37 -9.54
N LEU A 58 4.11 11.81 -8.47
CA LEU A 58 2.72 12.02 -8.09
C LEU A 58 2.64 12.47 -6.65
N SER A 59 1.80 13.47 -6.37
CA SER A 59 1.36 13.74 -5.00
C SER A 59 0.54 12.56 -4.46
N PHE A 60 0.41 12.48 -3.14
CA PHE A 60 -0.43 11.44 -2.52
C PHE A 60 -1.85 11.39 -3.09
N ASN A 61 -2.47 12.55 -3.31
CA ASN A 61 -3.82 12.66 -3.86
C ASN A 61 -3.92 12.15 -5.31
N GLU A 62 -2.90 12.41 -6.13
CA GLU A 62 -2.86 11.92 -7.51
C GLU A 62 -2.60 10.40 -7.56
N LEU A 63 -1.74 9.90 -6.67
CA LEU A 63 -1.50 8.48 -6.51
C LEU A 63 -2.77 7.75 -6.05
N GLU A 64 -3.52 8.32 -5.10
CA GLU A 64 -4.80 7.80 -4.68
C GLU A 64 -5.79 7.72 -5.85
N LYS A 65 -5.95 8.81 -6.61
CA LYS A 65 -6.82 8.82 -7.79
C LYS A 65 -6.40 7.77 -8.82
N LEU A 66 -5.10 7.64 -9.07
CA LEU A 66 -4.56 6.64 -10.00
C LEU A 66 -4.93 5.22 -9.55
N MET A 67 -4.70 4.91 -8.27
CA MET A 67 -4.90 3.58 -7.72
C MET A 67 -6.38 3.23 -7.54
N SER A 68 -7.24 4.19 -7.19
CA SER A 68 -8.69 4.00 -7.04
C SER A 68 -9.42 3.85 -8.38
N SER A 69 -8.91 4.43 -9.46
CA SER A 69 -9.49 4.29 -10.80
C SER A 69 -9.38 2.85 -11.35
N LYS A 70 -10.09 2.54 -12.46
CA LYS A 70 -9.94 1.27 -13.19
C LYS A 70 -8.51 1.16 -13.72
N CYS A 71 -7.64 0.53 -12.93
CA CYS A 71 -6.21 0.58 -13.14
C CYS A 71 -5.80 -0.36 -14.29
N LYS A 72 -5.30 0.24 -15.37
CA LYS A 72 -4.88 -0.46 -16.60
C LYS A 72 -3.45 -0.99 -16.54
N TYR A 73 -2.74 -0.78 -15.45
CA TYR A 73 -1.35 -1.20 -15.24
C TYR A 73 -1.31 -2.56 -14.56
N GLN A 74 -0.33 -3.39 -14.92
CA GLN A 74 -0.15 -4.72 -14.32
C GLN A 74 0.59 -4.61 -12.99
N MET A 75 1.52 -3.66 -12.91
CA MET A 75 2.36 -3.42 -11.74
C MET A 75 2.61 -1.93 -11.58
N ILE A 76 2.60 -1.48 -10.33
CA ILE A 76 2.90 -0.11 -9.91
C ILE A 76 4.00 -0.21 -8.85
N PHE A 77 5.19 0.32 -9.15
CA PHE A 77 6.22 0.49 -8.13
C PHE A 77 6.18 1.92 -7.61
N ILE A 78 6.16 2.06 -6.28
CA ILE A 78 6.11 3.33 -5.57
C ILE A 78 7.38 3.41 -4.74
N ASP A 79 8.29 4.30 -5.12
CA ASP A 79 9.51 4.57 -4.37
C ASP A 79 9.14 5.32 -3.09
N SER A 80 9.41 4.69 -1.95
CA SER A 80 8.99 5.23 -0.65
C SER A 80 9.72 4.51 0.48
N LYS A 81 11.03 4.72 0.61
CA LYS A 81 11.84 4.09 1.67
C LYS A 81 11.32 4.39 3.08
N GLU A 82 10.97 5.65 3.36
CA GLU A 82 10.59 6.11 4.70
C GLU A 82 9.08 6.13 4.95
N GLN A 83 8.24 6.01 3.90
CA GLN A 83 6.79 6.24 4.00
C GLN A 83 5.97 5.05 3.49
N LYS A 84 6.51 3.83 3.63
CA LYS A 84 5.83 2.58 3.25
C LYS A 84 4.46 2.45 3.93
N ASN A 85 4.36 2.80 5.21
CA ASN A 85 3.11 2.73 5.97
C ASN A 85 1.98 3.56 5.35
N LEU A 86 2.30 4.75 4.82
CA LEU A 86 1.35 5.64 4.17
C LEU A 86 0.85 5.05 2.84
N ILE A 87 1.74 4.40 2.08
CA ILE A 87 1.38 3.68 0.85
C ILE A 87 0.57 2.41 1.16
N CYS A 88 0.93 1.65 2.20
CA CYS A 88 0.15 0.49 2.65
C CYS A 88 -1.28 0.88 3.03
N SER A 89 -1.45 1.97 3.78
CA SER A 89 -2.76 2.52 4.12
C SER A 89 -3.55 2.90 2.87
N LEU A 90 -2.90 3.55 1.90
CA LEU A 90 -3.51 3.86 0.62
C LEU A 90 -3.99 2.60 -0.11
N ILE A 91 -3.16 1.56 -0.17
CA ILE A 91 -3.55 0.27 -0.78
C ILE A 91 -4.76 -0.32 -0.05
N ASN A 92 -4.81 -0.23 1.28
CA ASN A 92 -5.94 -0.71 2.05
C ASN A 92 -7.23 0.08 1.75
N LYS A 93 -7.13 1.41 1.73
CA LYS A 93 -8.24 2.30 1.34
C LYS A 93 -8.75 1.99 -0.07
N VAL A 94 -7.84 1.82 -1.03
CA VAL A 94 -8.17 1.46 -2.42
C VAL A 94 -8.85 0.08 -2.49
N SER A 95 -8.38 -0.89 -1.70
CA SER A 95 -8.94 -2.24 -1.64
C SER A 95 -10.38 -2.22 -1.11
N LYS A 96 -10.66 -1.42 -0.07
CA LYS A 96 -12.02 -1.18 0.43
C LYS A 96 -12.93 -0.54 -0.61
N ILE A 97 -12.45 0.50 -1.30
CA ILE A 97 -13.22 1.20 -2.34
C ILE A 97 -13.58 0.26 -3.49
N LYS A 98 -12.65 -0.63 -3.89
CA LYS A 98 -12.84 -1.54 -5.02
C LYS A 98 -13.54 -2.85 -4.66
N GLY A 99 -13.62 -3.20 -3.39
CA GLY A 99 -14.04 -4.53 -2.94
C GLY A 99 -13.11 -5.66 -3.40
N VAL A 100 -11.84 -5.35 -3.70
CA VAL A 100 -10.84 -6.31 -4.18
C VAL A 100 -9.56 -6.17 -3.37
N CYS A 101 -9.12 -7.27 -2.78
CA CYS A 101 -7.85 -7.36 -2.08
C CYS A 101 -6.75 -7.70 -3.09
N SER A 102 -6.04 -6.67 -3.58
CA SER A 102 -4.92 -6.84 -4.50
C SER A 102 -3.61 -7.02 -3.73
N PRO A 103 -2.75 -7.97 -4.12
CA PRO A 103 -1.50 -8.21 -3.43
C PRO A 103 -0.48 -7.10 -3.68
N PHE A 104 0.45 -6.95 -2.74
CA PHE A 104 1.61 -6.08 -2.87
C PHE A 104 2.83 -6.64 -2.15
N ILE A 105 4.00 -6.23 -2.62
CA ILE A 105 5.29 -6.58 -2.06
C ILE A 105 5.90 -5.32 -1.44
N GLU A 106 6.23 -5.38 -0.16
CA GLU A 106 7.08 -4.40 0.51
C GLU A 106 8.55 -4.80 0.30
N ARG A 107 9.36 -3.86 -0.20
CA ARG A 107 10.82 -4.00 -0.39
C ARG A 107 11.54 -2.89 0.37
N ASP A 108 12.86 -2.98 0.49
CA ASP A 108 13.68 -1.96 1.16
C ASP A 108 13.50 -0.56 0.56
N ASP A 109 13.37 -0.46 -0.76
CA ASP A 109 13.26 0.78 -1.54
C ASP A 109 11.82 1.29 -1.73
N GLY A 110 10.80 0.49 -1.43
CA GLY A 110 9.42 0.93 -1.61
C GLY A 110 8.41 -0.20 -1.68
N ILE A 111 7.35 0.02 -2.45
CA ILE A 111 6.24 -0.92 -2.56
C ILE A 111 5.95 -1.25 -4.02
N ILE A 112 5.79 -2.54 -4.32
CA ILE A 112 5.29 -3.04 -5.60
C ILE A 112 3.84 -3.46 -5.42
N TYR A 113 2.91 -2.76 -6.04
CA TYR A 113 1.48 -3.04 -6.01
C TYR A 113 0.99 -3.67 -7.31
N PHE A 114 0.13 -4.69 -7.21
CA PHE A 114 -0.40 -5.46 -8.35
C PHE A 114 -1.92 -5.28 -8.48
N PRO A 115 -2.40 -4.16 -9.03
CA PRO A 115 -3.82 -3.79 -9.04
C PRO A 115 -4.75 -4.73 -9.83
N GLN A 116 -4.19 -5.56 -10.72
CA GLN A 116 -4.95 -6.50 -11.54
C GLN A 116 -4.98 -7.91 -10.97
N LEU A 117 -4.12 -8.18 -9.99
CA LEU A 117 -4.07 -9.47 -9.32
C LEU A 117 -5.05 -9.48 -8.14
N ARG A 118 -5.56 -10.67 -7.85
CA ARG A 118 -6.48 -10.94 -6.74
C ARG A 118 -5.84 -11.93 -5.77
N TYR A 119 -6.55 -12.22 -4.69
CA TYR A 119 -6.17 -13.23 -3.72
C TYR A 119 -5.74 -14.57 -4.35
N ALA A 120 -6.48 -15.06 -5.35
CA ALA A 120 -6.17 -16.33 -6.03
C ALA A 120 -4.80 -16.33 -6.73
N ASP A 121 -4.29 -15.16 -7.12
CA ASP A 121 -3.03 -15.01 -7.86
C ASP A 121 -1.80 -14.90 -6.94
N VAL A 122 -2.01 -14.88 -5.62
CA VAL A 122 -0.95 -14.72 -4.62
C VAL A 122 0.04 -15.88 -4.66
N GLY A 123 -0.45 -17.11 -4.83
CA GLY A 123 0.41 -18.30 -4.92
C GLY A 123 1.38 -18.20 -6.09
N LEU A 124 0.92 -17.70 -7.24
CA LEU A 124 1.77 -17.43 -8.40
C LEU A 124 2.82 -16.37 -8.09
N LEU A 125 2.43 -15.30 -7.40
CA LEU A 125 3.33 -14.22 -7.00
C LEU A 125 4.45 -14.71 -6.06
N LYS A 126 4.09 -15.52 -5.07
CA LYS A 126 5.05 -16.15 -4.14
C LYS A 126 6.05 -17.02 -4.90
N TYR A 127 5.55 -17.90 -5.75
CA TYR A 127 6.39 -18.77 -6.59
C TYR A 127 7.36 -17.98 -7.48
N LEU A 128 6.90 -16.89 -8.11
CA LEU A 128 7.74 -16.05 -8.95
C LEU A 128 8.86 -15.35 -8.17
N CYS A 129 8.60 -14.92 -6.93
CA CYS A 129 9.62 -14.30 -6.09
C CYS A 129 10.69 -15.30 -5.67
N GLU A 130 10.29 -16.53 -5.31
CA GLU A 130 11.18 -17.64 -4.96
C GLU A 130 12.07 -18.02 -6.15
N GLN A 131 11.48 -18.21 -7.34
CA GLN A 131 12.20 -18.52 -8.58
C GLN A 131 13.24 -17.45 -8.95
N ARG A 132 12.91 -16.18 -8.73
CA ARG A 132 13.79 -15.04 -9.04
C ARG A 132 14.81 -14.74 -7.95
N LYS A 133 14.83 -15.51 -6.84
CA LYS A 133 15.69 -15.28 -5.67
C LYS A 133 15.61 -13.83 -5.19
N ILE A 134 14.39 -13.25 -5.17
CA ILE A 134 14.22 -11.91 -4.62
C ILE A 134 14.49 -12.00 -3.13
N GLU A 135 15.53 -11.32 -2.66
CA GLU A 135 15.86 -11.27 -1.24
C GLU A 135 15.13 -10.09 -0.56
N LYS A 136 14.87 -10.22 0.74
CA LYS A 136 14.35 -9.15 1.61
C LYS A 136 13.05 -8.51 1.12
N TYR A 137 12.05 -9.35 0.85
CA TYR A 137 10.70 -8.89 0.53
C TYR A 137 9.69 -9.41 1.54
N LYS A 138 8.62 -8.64 1.75
CA LYS A 138 7.42 -9.09 2.46
C LYS A 138 6.22 -9.03 1.52
N LEU A 139 5.47 -10.12 1.43
CA LEU A 139 4.28 -10.21 0.59
C LEU A 139 3.04 -10.05 1.47
N PHE A 140 2.22 -9.07 1.14
CA PHE A 140 1.05 -8.71 1.92
C PHE A 140 -0.24 -8.74 1.10
N LEU A 141 -1.33 -8.94 1.83
CA LEU A 141 -2.69 -8.67 1.38
C LEU A 141 -3.32 -7.58 2.24
N ALA A 142 -3.90 -6.58 1.59
CA ALA A 142 -4.72 -5.60 2.28
C ALA A 142 -6.10 -6.21 2.58
N SER A 143 -6.53 -6.16 3.84
CA SER A 143 -7.84 -6.67 4.26
C SER A 143 -8.89 -5.57 4.20
N GLY A 144 -9.85 -5.71 3.30
CA GLY A 144 -11.07 -4.91 3.30
C GLY A 144 -12.06 -5.43 4.34
N LEU A 145 -11.89 -5.07 5.61
CA LEU A 145 -12.96 -5.10 6.61
C LEU A 145 -13.65 -3.74 6.66
#